data_AF-A0AA51CEL3-F1
#
_entry.id   AF-A0AA51CEL3-F1
#
_cell.length_a   1.000
_cell.length_b   1.000
_cell.length_c   1.000
_cell.angle_alpha   90.00
_cell.angle_beta   90.00
_cell.angle_gamma   90.00
#
_symmetry.space_group_name_H-M   'P 1'
#
loop_
_entity.id
_entity.type
_entity.pdbx_description
1 polymer ?
#
loop_
_entity_poly.entity_id
_entity_poly.type
_entity_poly.pdbx_seq_one_letter_code
_entity_poly.pdbx_strand_id
1 'polypeptide(L)'
;MLTEEELNLLADIFADRFGNVNARILLDMAETLKDTEDLIPAYSKKLQQMYTFGYDVDLITQQLARESGKSIEEIEKLYEAVAQEGYDWAKPFYEAKEIKQIPLAENKVLQNIIQSAAAVTKESLRNISNTTTVGIRTEKGFEPLGSFYKKTVDQAIASVATGTEDYKKVIRQAVKDMGSSGLRVRYESGYTRRLDSAIRQNILDGVSYIAQETAKATGKEFGADGMEISAHSPCAPDHIPYQGNQYSNKEFQELQQRLARPIGEWNCRHIAYPILLGISSPANSKSELKEMKRYSNEKITIDGNEYTRYECTQLQRKMETSLRYAREEKQLYRAIDDKDLVRSATEKIRLLSNKYVEVSEKAGLPTRAERTRIVSSKLKGKGVVSRGKNDIIKLSIEDENRIMKYDFSEVEKYKGKMNDRAVRKWYKYHDEQIPNMIDRSKSIEEQARQACELRNKHRTQARDLMRNQEARKALDISDPNKSFEELLKYKMKEKKLTREDATKDILLTATKTRKSVNKKLGLED
;
A
#
# COMPACT_ATOMS: atom_id res chain seq x y z
N MET A 1 15.61 37.53 -11.96
CA MET A 1 15.83 36.45 -12.96
C MET A 1 17.09 35.73 -12.51
N LEU A 2 17.01 34.42 -12.31
CA LEU A 2 18.15 33.59 -11.90
C LEU A 2 19.22 33.59 -12.99
N THR A 3 20.49 33.50 -12.59
CA THR A 3 21.63 33.38 -13.51
C THR A 3 21.73 31.97 -14.08
N GLU A 4 22.44 31.81 -15.20
CA GLU A 4 22.63 30.53 -15.89
C GLU A 4 23.39 29.50 -15.03
N GLU A 5 24.36 29.95 -14.22
CA GLU A 5 25.05 29.10 -13.24
C GLU A 5 24.14 28.64 -12.10
N GLU A 6 23.25 29.50 -11.61
CA GLU A 6 22.26 29.14 -10.60
C GLU A 6 21.23 28.14 -11.15
N LEU A 7 20.85 28.27 -12.43
CA LEU A 7 19.98 27.32 -13.12
C LEU A 7 20.61 25.92 -13.22
N ASN A 8 21.89 25.83 -13.57
CA ASN A 8 22.61 24.56 -13.69
C ASN A 8 22.78 23.85 -12.34
N LEU A 9 23.11 24.59 -11.27
CA LEU A 9 23.22 24.02 -9.92
C LEU A 9 21.88 23.43 -9.43
N LEU A 10 20.78 24.09 -9.77
CA LEU A 10 19.43 23.62 -9.42
C LEU A 10 19.00 22.43 -10.26
N ALA A 11 19.39 22.39 -11.53
CA ALA A 11 19.20 21.23 -12.40
C ALA A 11 19.95 20.01 -11.86
N ASP A 12 21.18 20.16 -11.36
CA ASP A 12 21.98 19.08 -10.77
C ASP A 12 21.36 18.53 -9.48
N ILE A 13 20.88 19.40 -8.58
CA ILE A 13 20.19 18.99 -7.35
C ILE A 13 18.88 18.26 -7.66
N PHE A 14 18.17 18.70 -8.71
CA PHE A 14 16.96 18.03 -9.17
C PHE A 14 17.26 16.68 -9.82
N ALA A 15 18.30 16.61 -10.67
CA ALA A 15 18.78 15.41 -11.34
C ALA A 15 19.24 14.35 -10.33
N ASP A 16 19.97 14.71 -9.28
CA ASP A 16 20.43 13.78 -8.24
C ASP A 16 19.24 13.23 -7.41
N ARG A 17 18.27 14.08 -7.05
CA ARG A 17 17.06 13.64 -6.32
C ARG A 17 16.19 12.73 -7.17
N PHE A 18 16.06 13.03 -8.46
CA PHE A 18 15.30 12.22 -9.41
C PHE A 18 16.01 10.90 -9.69
N GLY A 19 17.33 10.92 -9.89
CA GLY A 19 18.17 9.73 -10.06
C GLY A 19 18.12 8.78 -8.87
N ASN A 20 18.10 9.28 -7.63
CA ASN A 20 17.97 8.45 -6.43
C ASN A 20 16.58 7.79 -6.28
N VAL A 21 15.53 8.45 -6.75
CA VAL A 21 14.16 7.87 -6.79
C VAL A 21 14.07 6.81 -7.89
N ASN A 22 14.63 7.11 -9.06
CA ASN A 22 14.66 6.22 -10.21
C ASN A 22 15.47 4.95 -9.93
N ALA A 23 16.65 5.06 -9.32
CA ALA A 23 17.45 3.91 -8.93
C ALA A 23 16.69 2.94 -8.00
N ARG A 24 15.90 3.47 -7.06
CA ARG A 24 15.04 2.65 -6.18
C ARG A 24 13.87 2.02 -6.93
N ILE A 25 13.26 2.75 -7.86
CA ILE A 25 12.18 2.21 -8.71
C ILE A 25 12.70 1.09 -9.61
N LEU A 26 13.88 1.24 -10.19
CA LEU A 26 14.53 0.23 -11.05
C LEU A 26 14.92 -1.03 -10.27
N LEU A 27 15.40 -0.88 -9.03
CA LEU A 27 15.64 -2.01 -8.12
C LEU A 27 14.33 -2.76 -7.80
N ASP A 28 13.28 -2.06 -7.38
CA ASP A 28 11.96 -2.66 -7.09
C ASP A 28 11.36 -3.36 -8.34
N MET A 29 11.59 -2.79 -9.53
CA MET A 29 11.17 -3.34 -10.82
C MET A 29 11.95 -4.60 -11.19
N ALA A 30 13.26 -4.59 -11.02
CA ALA A 30 14.13 -5.72 -11.32
C ALA A 30 13.86 -6.92 -10.39
N GLU A 31 13.60 -6.68 -9.10
CA GLU A 31 13.15 -7.72 -8.17
C GLU A 31 11.79 -8.31 -8.59
N THR A 32 10.85 -7.48 -9.04
CA THR A 32 9.55 -7.98 -9.50
C THR A 32 9.67 -8.76 -10.82
N LEU A 33 10.49 -8.30 -11.76
CA LEU A 33 10.75 -8.96 -13.04
C LEU A 33 11.36 -10.36 -12.87
N LYS A 34 12.22 -10.53 -11.85
CA LYS A 34 12.74 -11.85 -11.43
C LYS A 34 11.63 -12.81 -10.96
N ASP A 35 10.55 -12.27 -10.38
CA ASP A 35 9.46 -13.05 -9.80
C ASP A 35 8.31 -13.33 -10.77
N THR A 36 8.04 -12.44 -11.73
CA THR A 36 6.81 -12.47 -12.57
C THR A 36 7.06 -12.67 -14.07
N GLU A 37 8.31 -12.59 -14.53
CA GLU A 37 8.72 -12.61 -15.95
C GLU A 37 8.09 -11.53 -16.85
N ASP A 38 7.22 -10.67 -16.32
CA ASP A 38 6.44 -9.65 -17.03
C ASP A 38 6.43 -8.30 -16.30
N LEU A 39 6.28 -7.19 -17.04
CA LEU A 39 6.14 -5.84 -16.48
C LEU A 39 4.67 -5.57 -16.16
N ILE A 40 4.36 -5.47 -14.87
CA ILE A 40 3.03 -5.05 -14.41
C ILE A 40 2.73 -3.64 -14.97
N PRO A 41 1.51 -3.35 -15.48
CA PRO A 41 1.12 -2.03 -16.02
C PRO A 41 1.44 -0.81 -15.12
N ALA A 42 1.57 -1.02 -13.80
CA ALA A 42 2.00 -0.01 -12.84
C ALA A 42 3.47 0.43 -13.00
N TYR A 43 4.33 -0.39 -13.62
CA TYR A 43 5.73 -0.11 -13.91
C TYR A 43 5.92 0.52 -15.29
N SER A 44 5.09 0.13 -16.26
CA SER A 44 4.94 0.77 -17.57
C SER A 44 4.77 2.28 -17.46
N LYS A 45 3.87 2.72 -16.55
CA LYS A 45 3.65 4.13 -16.23
C LYS A 45 4.86 4.81 -15.57
N LYS A 46 5.66 4.09 -14.78
CA LYS A 46 6.86 4.64 -14.13
C LYS A 46 8.02 4.76 -15.12
N LEU A 47 8.21 3.79 -16.01
CA LEU A 47 9.19 3.84 -17.11
C LEU A 47 8.85 4.97 -18.08
N GLN A 48 7.58 5.07 -18.48
CA GLN A 48 7.10 6.19 -19.30
C GLN A 48 7.36 7.53 -18.62
N GLN A 49 7.16 7.63 -17.30
CA GLN A 49 7.52 8.83 -16.53
C GLN A 49 9.03 9.09 -16.56
N MET A 50 9.88 8.09 -16.29
CA MET A 50 11.35 8.24 -16.31
C MET A 50 11.86 8.71 -17.68
N TYR A 51 11.30 8.16 -18.77
CA TYR A 51 11.57 8.60 -20.15
C TYR A 51 11.09 10.04 -20.41
N THR A 52 9.87 10.38 -19.98
CA THR A 52 9.28 11.72 -20.11
C THR A 52 10.12 12.80 -19.39
N PHE A 53 10.84 12.41 -18.34
CA PHE A 53 11.71 13.29 -17.54
C PHE A 53 13.19 13.26 -17.98
N GLY A 54 13.51 12.71 -19.16
CA GLY A 54 14.83 12.85 -19.79
C GLY A 54 15.92 11.93 -19.25
N TYR A 55 15.55 10.83 -18.59
CA TYR A 55 16.51 9.83 -18.12
C TYR A 55 16.96 8.95 -19.29
N ASP A 56 18.26 8.64 -19.35
CA ASP A 56 18.85 7.86 -20.44
C ASP A 56 18.28 6.44 -20.49
N VAL A 57 17.62 6.11 -21.60
CA VAL A 57 16.98 4.82 -21.85
C VAL A 57 18.00 3.71 -21.87
N ASP A 58 19.21 3.95 -22.36
CA ASP A 58 20.25 2.93 -22.43
C ASP A 58 20.74 2.57 -21.02
N LEU A 59 20.86 3.55 -20.12
CA LEU A 59 21.21 3.32 -18.72
C LEU A 59 20.10 2.58 -17.97
N ILE A 60 18.83 2.92 -18.21
CA ILE A 60 17.67 2.21 -17.63
C ILE A 60 17.63 0.76 -18.10
N THR A 61 17.83 0.55 -19.40
CA THR A 61 17.79 -0.77 -20.05
C THR A 61 18.93 -1.65 -19.55
N GLN A 62 20.14 -1.11 -19.46
CA GLN A 62 21.31 -1.81 -18.93
C GLN A 62 21.14 -2.18 -17.46
N GLN A 63 20.59 -1.27 -16.66
CA GLN A 63 20.39 -1.50 -15.22
C GLN A 63 19.26 -2.51 -14.97
N LEU A 64 18.16 -2.46 -15.72
CA LEU A 64 17.10 -3.46 -15.66
C LEU A 64 17.57 -4.82 -16.16
N ALA A 65 18.32 -4.89 -17.26
CA ALA A 65 18.88 -6.13 -17.76
C ALA A 65 19.83 -6.78 -16.73
N ARG A 66 20.74 -5.99 -16.14
CA ARG A 66 21.67 -6.47 -15.09
C ARG A 66 20.94 -6.97 -13.85
N GLU A 67 19.99 -6.18 -13.34
CA GLU A 67 19.35 -6.48 -12.06
C GLU A 67 18.23 -7.53 -12.20
N SER A 68 17.60 -7.67 -13.38
CA SER A 68 16.54 -8.67 -13.64
C SER A 68 17.07 -9.99 -14.19
N GLY A 69 18.29 -10.02 -14.74
CA GLY A 69 18.89 -11.18 -15.39
C GLY A 69 18.37 -11.47 -16.80
N LYS A 70 17.61 -10.54 -17.40
CA LYS A 70 17.11 -10.60 -18.78
C LYS A 70 18.09 -9.96 -19.77
N SER A 71 17.99 -10.35 -21.04
CA SER A 71 18.74 -9.72 -22.12
C SER A 71 18.17 -8.32 -22.45
N ILE A 72 19.02 -7.47 -23.02
CA ILE A 72 18.62 -6.11 -23.47
C ILE A 72 17.46 -6.18 -24.47
N GLU A 73 17.51 -7.12 -25.42
CA GLU A 73 16.47 -7.33 -26.45
C GLU A 73 15.09 -7.72 -25.86
N GLU A 74 15.06 -8.44 -24.73
CA GLU A 74 13.81 -8.75 -24.03
C GLU A 74 13.20 -7.53 -23.34
N ILE A 75 14.04 -6.64 -22.79
CA ILE A 75 13.62 -5.41 -22.15
C ILE A 75 13.09 -4.40 -23.19
N GLU A 76 13.70 -4.35 -24.37
CA GLU A 76 13.27 -3.48 -25.48
C GLU A 76 11.87 -3.85 -26.01
N LYS A 77 11.57 -5.15 -26.22
CA LYS A 77 10.23 -5.61 -26.63
C LYS A 77 9.13 -5.26 -25.63
N LEU A 78 9.47 -5.23 -24.34
CA LEU A 78 8.55 -4.81 -23.28
C LEU A 78 8.25 -3.30 -23.33
N TYR A 79 9.21 -2.47 -23.76
CA TYR A 79 8.99 -1.04 -23.95
C TYR A 79 8.05 -0.72 -25.11
N GLU A 80 8.17 -1.44 -26.22
CA GLU A 80 7.29 -1.27 -27.39
C GLU A 80 5.81 -1.50 -27.04
N ALA A 81 5.50 -2.52 -26.24
CA ALA A 81 4.13 -2.81 -25.81
C ALA A 81 3.52 -1.71 -24.91
N VAL A 82 4.34 -1.08 -24.06
CA VAL A 82 3.94 -0.02 -23.12
C VAL A 82 3.75 1.33 -23.80
N ALA A 83 4.62 1.63 -24.76
CA ALA A 83 4.56 2.87 -25.52
C ALA A 83 3.25 2.97 -26.35
N GLN A 84 2.77 1.84 -26.88
CA GLN A 84 1.52 1.76 -27.63
C GLN A 84 0.28 2.16 -26.79
N GLU A 85 0.21 1.66 -25.54
CA GLU A 85 -0.96 1.82 -24.66
C GLU A 85 -1.14 3.25 -24.11
N GLY A 86 -0.03 3.96 -23.86
CA GLY A 86 -0.06 5.33 -23.35
C GLY A 86 -0.33 6.40 -24.41
N TYR A 87 -0.05 6.09 -25.68
CA TYR A 87 -0.18 7.03 -26.81
C TYR A 87 -1.61 7.08 -27.37
N ASP A 88 -2.36 5.97 -27.27
CA ASP A 88 -3.72 5.84 -27.81
C ASP A 88 -4.80 6.62 -27.03
N TRP A 89 -4.58 6.95 -25.75
CA TRP A 89 -5.60 7.64 -24.94
C TRP A 89 -5.83 9.12 -25.34
N ALA A 90 -4.78 9.82 -25.78
CA ALA A 90 -4.87 11.23 -26.16
C ALA A 90 -5.33 11.44 -27.61
N LYS A 91 -5.23 10.39 -28.43
CA LYS A 91 -5.53 10.37 -29.86
C LYS A 91 -6.92 10.95 -30.23
N PRO A 92 -8.02 10.69 -29.49
CA PRO A 92 -9.34 11.23 -29.85
C PRO A 92 -9.44 12.77 -29.79
N PHE A 93 -8.64 13.41 -28.94
CA PHE A 93 -8.69 14.87 -28.73
C PHE A 93 -7.91 15.64 -29.80
N TYR A 94 -6.82 15.06 -30.32
CA TYR A 94 -6.03 15.63 -31.41
C TYR A 94 -6.71 15.39 -32.77
N GLU A 95 -7.33 14.21 -32.97
CA GLU A 95 -8.11 13.88 -34.17
C GLU A 95 -9.34 14.77 -34.32
N ALA A 96 -10.06 15.09 -33.23
CA ALA A 96 -11.23 15.97 -33.24
C ALA A 96 -10.92 17.45 -33.60
N LYS A 97 -9.64 17.84 -33.63
CA LYS A 97 -9.18 19.21 -33.91
C LYS A 97 -8.28 19.31 -35.16
N GLU A 98 -8.01 18.20 -35.84
CA GLU A 98 -7.08 18.12 -36.98
C GLU A 98 -5.65 18.61 -36.66
N ILE A 99 -5.19 18.46 -35.42
CA ILE A 99 -3.87 18.96 -34.98
C ILE A 99 -2.85 17.81 -34.92
N LYS A 100 -1.70 17.97 -35.60
CA LYS A 100 -0.57 17.05 -35.51
C LYS A 100 0.12 17.14 -34.14
N GLN A 101 0.31 15.99 -33.50
CA GLN A 101 0.96 15.86 -32.21
C GLN A 101 2.47 16.17 -32.31
N ILE A 102 3.02 16.89 -31.32
CA ILE A 102 4.41 17.39 -31.31
C ILE A 102 5.32 16.44 -30.50
N PRO A 103 6.53 16.09 -30.99
CA PRO A 103 7.51 15.27 -30.27
C PRO A 103 7.95 15.85 -28.92
N LEU A 104 8.34 14.96 -27.98
CA LEU A 104 8.72 15.30 -26.61
C LEU A 104 9.82 16.38 -26.51
N ALA A 105 10.82 16.32 -27.40
CA ALA A 105 11.93 17.27 -27.45
C ALA A 105 11.50 18.71 -27.80
N GLU A 106 10.35 18.88 -28.44
CA GLU A 106 9.80 20.17 -28.89
C GLU A 106 8.61 20.64 -28.03
N ASN A 107 8.28 19.87 -26.98
CA ASN A 107 7.11 20.10 -26.15
C ASN A 107 7.35 21.19 -25.09
N LYS A 108 7.08 22.44 -25.48
CA LYS A 108 7.19 23.63 -24.64
C LYS A 108 6.35 23.55 -23.34
N VAL A 109 5.29 22.74 -23.29
CA VAL A 109 4.48 22.51 -22.07
C VAL A 109 5.33 21.87 -20.99
N LEU A 110 6.12 20.85 -21.34
CA LEU A 110 6.99 20.14 -20.41
C LEU A 110 8.15 21.01 -19.93
N GLN A 111 8.68 21.87 -20.80
CA GLN A 111 9.64 22.89 -20.39
C GLN A 111 9.02 23.96 -19.48
N ASN A 112 7.75 24.33 -19.71
CA ASN A 112 7.01 25.23 -18.83
C ASN A 112 6.71 24.60 -17.46
N ILE A 113 6.50 23.28 -17.37
CA ILE A 113 6.36 22.55 -16.10
C ILE A 113 7.67 22.65 -15.30
N ILE A 114 8.81 22.50 -15.97
CA ILE A 114 10.16 22.62 -15.37
C ILE A 114 10.38 24.06 -14.86
N GLN A 115 10.05 25.08 -15.66
CA GLN A 115 10.16 26.49 -15.26
C GLN A 115 9.16 26.90 -14.16
N SER A 116 7.96 26.30 -14.16
CA SER A 116 6.93 26.55 -13.16
C SER A 116 7.26 25.92 -11.80
N ALA A 117 7.90 24.75 -11.80
CA ALA A 117 8.46 24.15 -10.59
C ALA A 117 9.55 25.04 -9.96
N ALA A 118 10.27 25.83 -10.76
CA ALA A 118 11.25 26.81 -10.28
C ALA A 118 10.59 28.08 -9.68
N ALA A 119 9.51 28.60 -10.29
CA ALA A 119 8.81 29.81 -9.84
C ALA A 119 8.13 29.67 -8.46
N VAL A 120 7.74 28.46 -8.05
CA VAL A 120 7.07 28.17 -6.77
C VAL A 120 8.00 28.30 -5.55
N THR A 121 9.31 28.48 -5.75
CA THR A 121 10.31 28.21 -4.68
C THR A 121 11.07 29.40 -4.11
N LYS A 122 10.68 30.66 -4.40
CA LYS A 122 11.22 31.91 -3.80
C LYS A 122 12.75 31.88 -3.52
N GLU A 123 13.54 31.73 -4.59
CA GLU A 123 14.96 32.11 -4.68
C GLU A 123 15.92 31.66 -3.56
N SER A 124 15.77 30.46 -2.97
CA SER A 124 16.92 29.86 -2.25
C SER A 124 16.98 28.34 -2.15
N LEU A 125 15.89 27.57 -2.33
CA LEU A 125 15.84 26.10 -2.30
C LEU A 125 16.56 25.37 -1.12
N ARG A 126 17.11 26.10 -0.14
CA ARG A 126 17.76 25.57 1.08
C ARG A 126 16.72 25.10 2.11
N ASN A 127 15.49 25.64 2.06
CA ASN A 127 14.39 25.26 2.96
C ASN A 127 13.02 25.31 2.27
N ILE A 128 12.81 24.40 1.30
CA ILE A 128 11.53 24.19 0.57
C ILE A 128 10.34 23.95 1.52
N SER A 129 10.62 23.53 2.75
CA SER A 129 9.65 23.06 3.72
C SER A 129 9.10 24.14 4.67
N ASN A 130 9.69 25.34 4.67
CA ASN A 130 9.47 26.41 5.64
C ASN A 130 9.45 25.92 7.11
N THR A 131 10.38 25.02 7.46
CA THR A 131 10.47 24.43 8.80
C THR A 131 11.58 25.09 9.61
N THR A 132 11.36 25.28 10.92
CA THR A 132 12.42 25.62 11.88
C THR A 132 12.57 24.50 12.91
N THR A 133 13.77 24.47 13.53
CA THR A 133 14.30 23.61 14.61
C THR A 133 13.49 22.39 15.01
N VAL A 134 14.10 21.20 14.90
CA VAL A 134 13.53 19.95 15.43
C VAL A 134 13.68 19.90 16.95
N GLY A 135 12.60 19.58 17.65
CA GLY A 135 12.56 19.51 19.11
C GLY A 135 11.48 18.58 19.65
N ILE A 136 11.30 18.60 20.96
CA ILE A 136 10.32 17.80 21.71
C ILE A 136 9.45 18.78 22.51
N ARG A 137 8.13 18.58 22.51
CA ARG A 137 7.22 19.33 23.38
C ARG A 137 7.03 18.59 24.70
N THR A 138 7.48 19.17 25.79
CA THR A 138 7.31 18.67 27.17
C THR A 138 6.11 19.39 27.84
N GLU A 139 5.82 19.05 29.09
CA GLU A 139 4.82 19.80 29.89
C GLU A 139 5.18 21.28 30.07
N LYS A 140 6.48 21.62 30.01
CA LYS A 140 6.99 22.99 30.16
C LYS A 140 7.06 23.77 28.83
N GLY A 141 6.72 23.15 27.70
CA GLY A 141 6.71 23.79 26.39
C GLY A 141 7.60 23.09 25.34
N PHE A 142 7.87 23.75 24.22
CA PHE A 142 8.73 23.23 23.16
C PHE A 142 10.21 23.44 23.50
N GLU A 143 10.99 22.36 23.52
CA GLU A 143 12.45 22.39 23.75
C GLU A 143 13.20 21.85 22.51
N PRO A 144 14.23 22.55 22.01
CA PRO A 144 15.12 22.04 20.95
C PRO A 144 15.78 20.71 21.34
N LEU A 145 15.97 19.80 20.37
CA LEU A 145 16.42 18.42 20.66
C LEU A 145 17.74 18.35 21.44
N GLY A 146 18.73 19.16 21.05
CA GLY A 146 20.02 19.21 21.75
C GLY A 146 19.92 19.70 23.20
N SER A 147 19.02 20.66 23.47
CA SER A 147 18.78 21.18 24.82
C SER A 147 18.05 20.15 25.69
N PHE A 148 17.04 19.49 25.13
CA PHE A 148 16.31 18.44 25.82
C PHE A 148 17.25 17.30 26.25
N TYR A 149 18.14 16.84 25.35
CA TYR A 149 19.11 15.79 25.68
C TYR A 149 20.04 16.19 26.82
N LYS A 150 20.72 17.35 26.70
CA LYS A 150 21.65 17.83 27.73
C LYS A 150 20.97 17.95 29.09
N LYS A 151 19.84 18.63 29.15
CA LYS A 151 19.06 18.80 30.39
C LYS A 151 18.60 17.49 31.00
N THR A 152 18.16 16.52 30.17
CA THR A 152 17.75 15.19 30.65
C THR A 152 18.94 14.45 31.28
N VAL A 153 20.10 14.49 30.62
CA VAL A 153 21.34 13.87 31.10
C VAL A 153 21.83 14.54 32.38
N ASP A 154 21.89 15.87 32.40
CA ASP A 154 22.31 16.66 33.56
C ASP A 154 21.39 16.40 34.76
N GLN A 155 20.08 16.31 34.52
CA GLN A 155 19.11 15.99 35.57
C GLN A 155 19.30 14.56 36.09
N ALA A 156 19.53 13.58 35.22
CA ALA A 156 19.79 12.20 35.64
C ALA A 156 21.08 12.10 36.46
N ILE A 157 22.15 12.80 36.05
CA ILE A 157 23.42 12.88 36.78
C ILE A 157 23.20 13.54 38.15
N ALA A 158 22.48 14.65 38.20
CA ALA A 158 22.16 15.35 39.44
C ALA A 158 21.36 14.45 40.40
N SER A 159 20.32 13.77 39.92
CA SER A 159 19.49 12.85 40.73
C SER A 159 20.32 11.75 41.39
N VAL A 160 21.32 11.19 40.68
CA VAL A 160 22.26 10.20 41.22
C VAL A 160 23.19 10.84 42.25
N ALA A 161 23.77 12.00 41.93
CA ALA A 161 24.72 12.69 42.79
C ALA A 161 24.09 13.18 44.10
N THR A 162 22.81 13.57 44.08
CA THR A 162 22.10 14.10 45.25
C THR A 162 21.26 13.06 45.98
N GLY A 163 21.08 11.85 45.43
CA GLY A 163 20.26 10.78 46.01
C GLY A 163 18.77 11.12 46.14
N THR A 164 18.30 12.16 45.45
CA THR A 164 16.95 12.72 45.61
C THR A 164 15.91 12.06 44.71
N GLU A 165 16.31 11.48 43.58
CA GLU A 165 15.41 10.72 42.68
C GLU A 165 16.13 9.48 42.09
N ASP A 166 15.38 8.41 41.81
CA ASP A 166 15.88 7.28 41.04
C ASP A 166 16.07 7.70 39.57
N TYR A 167 17.29 7.57 39.03
CA TYR A 167 17.60 7.85 37.63
C TYR A 167 16.68 7.11 36.65
N LYS A 168 16.15 5.95 37.04
CA LYS A 168 15.13 5.22 36.25
C LYS A 168 13.85 6.02 36.06
N LYS A 169 13.45 6.84 37.04
CA LYS A 169 12.29 7.74 36.96
C LYS A 169 12.54 8.87 35.96
N VAL A 170 13.74 9.46 35.94
CA VAL A 170 14.15 10.49 34.97
C VAL A 170 14.13 9.92 33.55
N ILE A 171 14.71 8.72 33.35
CA ILE A 171 14.69 8.01 32.07
C ILE A 171 13.25 7.71 31.64
N ARG A 172 12.41 7.18 32.54
CA ARG A 172 11.00 6.86 32.27
C ARG A 172 10.22 8.11 31.85
N GLN A 173 10.43 9.25 32.49
CA GLN A 173 9.77 10.50 32.12
C GLN A 173 10.26 11.02 30.77
N ALA A 174 11.56 10.99 30.50
CA ALA A 174 12.10 11.38 29.19
C ALA A 174 11.57 10.50 28.05
N VAL A 175 11.45 9.19 28.28
CA VAL A 175 10.86 8.23 27.33
C VAL A 175 9.37 8.51 27.10
N LYS A 176 8.63 8.87 28.15
CA LYS A 176 7.23 9.29 28.06
C LYS A 176 7.07 10.59 27.27
N ASP A 177 7.93 11.57 27.49
CA ASP A 177 7.92 12.85 26.76
C ASP A 177 8.25 12.63 25.29
N MET A 178 9.26 11.80 24.98
CA MET A 178 9.59 11.40 23.62
C MET A 178 8.47 10.64 22.92
N GLY A 179 7.80 9.70 23.61
CA GLY A 179 6.73 8.89 23.03
C GLY A 179 5.43 9.65 22.80
N SER A 180 5.01 10.43 23.78
CA SER A 180 3.78 11.22 23.72
C SER A 180 3.91 12.41 22.74
N SER A 181 5.08 13.06 22.72
CA SER A 181 5.30 14.27 21.93
C SER A 181 5.85 14.02 20.54
N GLY A 182 6.75 13.03 20.42
CA GLY A 182 7.56 12.75 19.23
C GLY A 182 8.54 13.87 18.89
N LEU A 183 9.33 13.66 17.83
CA LEU A 183 10.07 14.75 17.20
C LEU A 183 9.08 15.70 16.51
N ARG A 184 9.26 17.00 16.73
CA ARG A 184 8.38 18.05 16.23
C ARG A 184 9.16 19.14 15.52
N VAL A 185 8.52 19.73 14.52
CA VAL A 185 8.90 20.97 13.87
C VAL A 185 8.13 22.11 14.55
N ARG A 186 8.81 23.24 14.77
CA ARG A 186 8.17 24.50 15.16
C ARG A 186 8.07 25.39 13.91
N TYR A 187 6.98 26.15 13.81
CA TYR A 187 6.80 27.17 12.77
C TYR A 187 6.95 28.57 13.40
N GLU A 188 7.18 29.58 12.56
CA GLU A 188 7.31 30.99 13.01
C GLU A 188 6.07 31.48 13.77
N SER A 189 4.89 30.96 13.43
CA SER A 189 3.63 31.21 14.14
C SER A 189 3.58 30.65 15.56
N GLY A 190 4.63 29.96 16.03
CA GLY A 190 4.67 29.27 17.32
C GLY A 190 3.93 27.92 17.31
N TYR A 191 3.20 27.60 16.25
CA TYR A 191 2.56 26.30 16.08
C TYR A 191 3.61 25.19 15.99
N THR A 192 3.31 24.01 16.55
CA THR A 192 4.22 22.85 16.51
C THR A 192 3.52 21.62 15.97
N ARG A 193 4.18 20.93 15.04
CA ARG A 193 3.67 19.71 14.39
C ARG A 193 4.70 18.61 14.49
N ARG A 194 4.28 17.35 14.57
CA ARG A 194 5.23 16.24 14.50
C ARG A 194 5.95 16.21 13.16
N LEU A 195 7.21 15.81 13.19
CA LEU A 195 8.13 15.80 12.05
C LEU A 195 7.60 14.92 10.90
N ASP A 196 7.15 13.70 11.19
CA ASP A 196 6.55 12.78 10.19
C ASP A 196 5.34 13.40 9.47
N SER A 197 4.51 14.09 10.25
CA SER A 197 3.28 14.73 9.79
C SER A 197 3.55 16.01 9.01
N ALA A 198 4.60 16.75 9.37
CA ALA A 198 5.09 17.92 8.65
C ALA A 198 5.71 17.50 7.31
N ILE A 199 6.59 16.50 7.30
CA ILE A 199 7.20 15.96 6.08
C ILE A 199 6.12 15.48 5.10
N ARG A 200 5.18 14.65 5.55
CA ARG A 200 4.09 14.17 4.69
C ARG A 200 3.25 15.31 4.11
N GLN A 201 2.91 16.30 4.95
CA GLN A 201 2.15 17.45 4.47
C GLN A 201 2.94 18.21 3.41
N ASN A 202 4.17 18.58 3.69
CA ASN A 202 4.97 19.40 2.81
C ASN A 202 5.24 18.71 1.46
N ILE A 203 5.39 17.38 1.46
CA ILE A 203 5.47 16.59 0.22
C ILE A 203 4.17 16.68 -0.58
N LEU A 204 3.02 16.47 0.07
CA LEU A 204 1.72 16.51 -0.62
C LEU A 204 1.40 17.92 -1.15
N ASP A 205 1.64 18.94 -0.33
CA ASP A 205 1.44 20.34 -0.72
C ASP A 205 2.37 20.69 -1.90
N GLY A 206 3.64 20.28 -1.87
CA GLY A 206 4.58 20.47 -2.98
C GLY A 206 4.13 19.80 -4.28
N VAL A 207 3.66 18.54 -4.23
CA VAL A 207 3.10 17.85 -5.40
C VAL A 207 1.86 18.57 -5.93
N SER A 208 0.97 19.00 -5.05
CA SER A 208 -0.23 19.76 -5.43
C SER A 208 0.11 21.12 -6.04
N TYR A 209 1.16 21.81 -5.59
CA TYR A 209 1.61 23.07 -6.18
C TYR A 209 2.15 22.87 -7.59
N ILE A 210 2.99 21.85 -7.80
CA ILE A 210 3.52 21.51 -9.13
C ILE A 210 2.38 21.18 -10.10
N ALA A 211 1.42 20.35 -9.68
CA ALA A 211 0.27 19.98 -10.51
C ALA A 211 -0.58 21.21 -10.89
N GLN A 212 -0.78 22.16 -9.97
CA GLN A 212 -1.54 23.37 -10.23
C GLN A 212 -0.82 24.33 -11.18
N GLU A 213 0.48 24.54 -11.01
CA GLU A 213 1.23 25.41 -11.93
C GLU A 213 1.37 24.78 -13.32
N THR A 214 1.55 23.46 -13.38
CA THR A 214 1.49 22.69 -14.64
C THR A 214 0.16 22.93 -15.34
N ALA A 215 -0.95 22.75 -14.63
CA ALA A 215 -2.27 22.96 -15.18
C ALA A 215 -2.41 24.40 -15.69
N LYS A 216 -2.03 25.41 -14.90
CA LYS A 216 -2.05 26.82 -15.30
C LYS A 216 -1.22 27.11 -16.55
N ALA A 217 -0.03 26.52 -16.67
CA ALA A 217 0.83 26.67 -17.84
C ALA A 217 0.14 26.12 -19.10
N THR A 218 -0.38 24.88 -19.04
CA THR A 218 -1.19 24.30 -20.12
C THR A 218 -2.43 25.16 -20.42
N GLY A 219 -3.07 25.69 -19.38
CA GLY A 219 -4.18 26.64 -19.47
C GLY A 219 -3.88 27.83 -20.36
N LYS A 220 -2.73 28.47 -20.15
CA LYS A 220 -2.30 29.62 -20.96
C LYS A 220 -2.14 29.26 -22.43
N GLU A 221 -1.68 28.06 -22.74
CA GLU A 221 -1.44 27.62 -24.12
C GLU A 221 -2.73 27.44 -24.93
N PHE A 222 -3.81 26.94 -24.30
CA PHE A 222 -5.12 26.86 -24.95
C PHE A 222 -6.01 28.10 -24.72
N GLY A 223 -5.46 29.17 -24.11
CA GLY A 223 -6.15 30.44 -23.92
C GLY A 223 -7.20 30.47 -22.80
N ALA A 224 -7.01 29.68 -21.73
CA ALA A 224 -7.92 29.64 -20.59
C ALA A 224 -8.19 31.03 -19.98
N ASP A 225 -9.47 31.39 -19.88
CA ASP A 225 -9.96 32.65 -19.33
C ASP A 225 -10.65 32.49 -17.97
N GLY A 226 -10.74 31.26 -17.46
CA GLY A 226 -11.25 30.96 -16.12
C GLY A 226 -10.63 29.75 -15.45
N MET A 227 -11.10 29.51 -14.22
CA MET A 227 -10.69 28.42 -13.34
C MET A 227 -11.94 27.70 -12.79
N GLU A 228 -11.93 26.37 -12.81
CA GLU A 228 -12.91 25.53 -12.12
C GLU A 228 -12.29 24.92 -10.86
N ILE A 229 -12.95 25.10 -9.71
CA ILE A 229 -12.50 24.51 -8.45
C ILE A 229 -13.04 23.09 -8.34
N SER A 230 -12.16 22.10 -8.15
CA SER A 230 -12.58 20.71 -7.92
C SER A 230 -13.51 20.57 -6.71
N ALA A 231 -14.55 19.74 -6.78
CA ALA A 231 -15.42 19.45 -5.63
C ALA A 231 -15.09 18.09 -4.98
N HIS A 232 -15.23 18.02 -3.65
CA HIS A 232 -15.17 16.76 -2.91
C HIS A 232 -16.08 16.78 -1.68
N SER A 233 -16.33 15.60 -1.14
CA SER A 233 -17.17 15.43 0.04
C SER A 233 -16.57 14.38 0.99
N PRO A 234 -16.45 14.66 2.31
CA PRO A 234 -16.83 15.90 3.00
C PRO A 234 -15.84 17.05 2.81
N CYS A 235 -16.35 18.26 2.53
CA CYS A 235 -15.56 19.48 2.38
C CYS A 235 -15.60 20.35 3.65
N ALA A 236 -14.60 21.20 3.83
CA ALA A 236 -14.50 22.11 4.96
C ALA A 236 -15.49 23.28 4.82
N PRO A 237 -16.15 23.75 5.90
CA PRO A 237 -17.18 24.80 5.84
C PRO A 237 -16.74 26.08 5.15
N ASP A 238 -15.47 26.45 5.26
CA ASP A 238 -14.87 27.64 4.65
C ASP A 238 -14.65 27.50 3.13
N HIS A 239 -14.72 26.29 2.56
CA HIS A 239 -14.53 26.02 1.12
C HIS A 239 -15.80 25.48 0.43
N ILE A 240 -16.74 24.92 1.21
CA ILE A 240 -18.03 24.40 0.71
C ILE A 240 -18.76 25.37 -0.25
N PRO A 241 -18.82 26.70 0.00
CA PRO A 241 -19.55 27.62 -0.88
C PRO A 241 -18.90 27.80 -2.27
N TYR A 242 -17.60 27.51 -2.39
CA TYR A 242 -16.79 27.86 -3.56
C TYR A 242 -16.45 26.64 -4.43
N GLN A 243 -16.37 25.45 -3.84
CA GLN A 243 -16.02 24.23 -4.58
C GLN A 243 -17.02 23.91 -5.70
N GLY A 244 -16.52 23.37 -6.81
CA GLY A 244 -17.32 22.96 -7.96
C GLY A 244 -17.79 24.11 -8.86
N ASN A 245 -17.47 25.35 -8.53
CA ASN A 245 -17.83 26.51 -9.33
C ASN A 245 -16.70 26.91 -10.29
N GLN A 246 -17.12 27.51 -11.40
CA GLN A 246 -16.26 28.16 -12.38
C GLN A 246 -16.19 29.65 -12.10
N TYR A 247 -15.00 30.23 -12.27
CA TYR A 247 -14.71 31.65 -12.06
C TYR A 247 -13.89 32.17 -13.22
N SER A 248 -14.03 33.43 -13.60
CA SER A 248 -13.02 34.08 -14.43
C SER A 248 -11.69 34.16 -13.68
N ASN A 249 -10.59 34.30 -14.41
CA ASN A 249 -9.27 34.46 -13.81
C ASN A 249 -9.24 35.61 -12.77
N LYS A 250 -9.96 36.70 -13.05
CA LYS A 250 -10.10 37.85 -12.16
C LYS A 250 -10.89 37.49 -10.89
N GLU A 251 -12.08 36.90 -11.03
CA GLU A 251 -12.91 36.52 -9.88
C GLU A 251 -12.21 35.48 -8.99
N PHE A 252 -11.48 34.54 -9.60
CA PHE A 252 -10.70 33.56 -8.85
C PHE A 252 -9.58 34.21 -8.04
N GLN A 253 -8.88 35.19 -8.61
CA GLN A 253 -7.83 35.93 -7.91
C GLN A 253 -8.38 36.75 -6.74
N GLU A 254 -9.52 37.42 -6.93
CA GLU A 254 -10.22 38.15 -5.86
C GLU A 254 -10.70 37.20 -4.75
N LEU A 255 -11.20 36.01 -5.12
CA LEU A 255 -11.57 34.96 -4.17
C LEU A 255 -10.37 34.52 -3.33
N GLN A 256 -9.21 34.26 -3.95
CA GLN A 256 -7.98 33.86 -3.26
C GLN A 256 -7.54 34.89 -2.21
N GLN A 257 -7.62 36.18 -2.52
CA GLN A 257 -7.22 37.26 -1.62
C GLN A 257 -8.16 37.42 -0.41
N ARG A 258 -9.46 37.13 -0.60
CA ARG A 258 -10.47 37.26 0.45
C ARG A 258 -10.47 36.07 1.42
N LEU A 259 -10.05 34.89 0.95
CA LEU A 259 -10.06 33.69 1.78
C LEU A 259 -8.90 33.69 2.77
N ALA A 260 -9.22 33.52 4.05
CA ALA A 260 -8.21 33.29 5.08
C ALA A 260 -7.34 32.05 4.79
N ARG A 261 -7.92 31.06 4.09
CA ARG A 261 -7.23 29.87 3.60
C ARG A 261 -7.44 29.77 2.08
N PRO A 262 -6.42 30.08 1.26
CA PRO A 262 -6.57 30.09 -0.19
C PRO A 262 -6.88 28.68 -0.76
N ILE A 263 -7.68 28.61 -1.83
CA ILE A 263 -7.97 27.38 -2.56
C ILE A 263 -6.68 26.89 -3.21
N GLY A 264 -6.46 25.57 -3.23
CA GLY A 264 -5.22 24.99 -3.74
C GLY A 264 -4.05 25.00 -2.75
N GLU A 265 -4.21 25.63 -1.58
CA GLU A 265 -3.16 25.78 -0.58
C GLU A 265 -3.52 25.12 0.76
N TRP A 266 -2.49 24.96 1.60
CA TRP A 266 -2.57 24.52 3.00
C TRP A 266 -3.42 23.23 3.16
N ASN A 267 -3.18 22.25 2.28
CA ASN A 267 -3.81 20.94 2.29
C ASN A 267 -5.35 20.98 2.22
N CYS A 268 -5.93 21.94 1.49
CA CYS A 268 -7.38 22.04 1.31
C CYS A 268 -7.99 20.93 0.43
N ARG A 269 -7.16 20.13 -0.24
CA ARG A 269 -7.51 19.06 -1.20
C ARG A 269 -8.21 19.53 -2.47
N HIS A 270 -8.38 20.82 -2.66
CA HIS A 270 -8.92 21.37 -3.90
C HIS A 270 -7.78 21.59 -4.87
N ILE A 271 -8.06 21.36 -6.15
CA ILE A 271 -7.23 21.78 -7.28
C ILE A 271 -8.09 22.72 -8.10
N ALA A 272 -7.52 23.85 -8.52
CA ALA A 272 -8.14 24.75 -9.47
C ALA A 272 -7.62 24.41 -10.87
N TYR A 273 -8.51 24.03 -11.77
CA TYR A 273 -8.19 23.66 -13.15
C TYR A 273 -8.49 24.84 -14.09
N PRO A 274 -7.60 25.18 -15.02
CA PRO A 274 -7.91 26.19 -16.03
C PRO A 274 -8.94 25.68 -17.02
N ILE A 275 -9.84 26.57 -17.42
CA ILE A 275 -10.96 26.29 -18.29
C ILE A 275 -11.18 27.45 -19.27
N LEU A 276 -11.92 27.17 -20.34
CA LEU A 276 -12.54 28.19 -21.19
C LEU A 276 -13.96 28.43 -20.69
N LEU A 277 -14.25 29.61 -20.15
CA LEU A 277 -15.56 29.99 -19.64
C LEU A 277 -16.62 29.97 -20.74
N GLY A 278 -17.81 29.46 -20.40
CA GLY A 278 -18.91 29.31 -21.35
C GLY A 278 -18.74 28.18 -22.37
N ILE A 279 -17.53 27.64 -22.55
CA ILE A 279 -17.25 26.49 -23.42
C ILE A 279 -17.09 25.22 -22.60
N SER A 280 -16.36 25.28 -21.49
CA SER A 280 -16.06 24.13 -20.63
C SER A 280 -17.28 23.76 -19.81
N SER A 281 -17.79 22.55 -20.00
CA SER A 281 -18.90 22.05 -19.21
C SER A 281 -18.49 21.87 -17.74
N PRO A 282 -19.29 22.32 -16.77
CA PRO A 282 -19.00 22.10 -15.35
C PRO A 282 -18.83 20.61 -15.04
N ALA A 283 -17.80 20.26 -14.27
CA ALA A 283 -17.52 18.88 -13.89
C ALA A 283 -18.57 18.30 -12.94
N ASN A 284 -19.35 19.17 -12.27
CA ASN A 284 -20.38 18.78 -11.32
C ASN A 284 -21.67 19.57 -11.59
N SER A 285 -22.80 18.89 -11.57
CA SER A 285 -24.12 19.52 -11.65
C SER A 285 -24.46 20.30 -10.38
N LYS A 286 -25.36 21.29 -10.50
CA LYS A 286 -25.86 22.05 -9.34
C LYS A 286 -26.55 21.14 -8.30
N SER A 287 -27.18 20.05 -8.73
CA SER A 287 -27.76 19.04 -7.84
C SER A 287 -26.69 18.27 -7.06
N GLU A 288 -25.60 17.85 -7.71
CA GLU A 288 -24.50 17.15 -7.04
C GLU A 288 -23.80 18.05 -6.03
N LEU A 289 -23.55 19.32 -6.36
CA LEU A 289 -22.94 20.27 -5.40
C LEU A 289 -23.83 20.53 -4.19
N LYS A 290 -25.15 20.63 -4.39
CA LYS A 290 -26.12 20.71 -3.27
C LYS A 290 -26.09 19.45 -2.41
N GLU A 291 -25.99 18.28 -3.03
CA GLU A 291 -25.90 17.01 -2.31
C GLU A 291 -24.60 16.91 -1.50
N MET A 292 -23.46 17.26 -2.09
CA MET A 292 -22.17 17.30 -1.40
C MET A 292 -22.20 18.27 -0.22
N LYS A 293 -22.84 19.43 -0.39
CA LYS A 293 -23.05 20.42 0.68
C LYS A 293 -23.96 19.87 1.78
N ARG A 294 -25.05 19.19 1.45
CA ARG A 294 -25.95 18.54 2.41
C ARG A 294 -25.19 17.50 3.21
N TYR A 295 -24.54 16.56 2.53
CA TYR A 295 -23.78 15.47 3.14
C TYR A 295 -22.64 15.99 4.04
N SER A 296 -21.93 17.04 3.64
CA SER A 296 -20.85 17.62 4.45
C SER A 296 -21.36 18.24 5.76
N ASN A 297 -22.56 18.83 5.74
CA ASN A 297 -23.17 19.54 6.88
C ASN A 297 -24.13 18.68 7.71
N GLU A 298 -24.43 17.46 7.26
CA GLU A 298 -25.27 16.51 7.98
C GLU A 298 -24.77 16.33 9.42
N LYS A 299 -25.67 16.46 10.38
CA LYS A 299 -25.38 16.38 11.81
C LYS A 299 -25.45 14.95 12.28
N ILE A 300 -24.44 14.54 13.03
CA ILE A 300 -24.25 13.20 13.55
C ILE A 300 -23.97 13.32 15.05
N THR A 301 -24.77 12.62 15.85
CA THR A 301 -24.64 12.64 17.31
C THR A 301 -23.64 11.59 17.77
N ILE A 302 -22.57 12.03 18.42
CA ILE A 302 -21.52 11.18 18.98
C ILE A 302 -21.33 11.58 20.44
N ASP A 303 -21.54 10.63 21.35
CA ASP A 303 -21.43 10.82 22.81
C ASP A 303 -22.22 12.01 23.34
N GLY A 304 -23.46 12.18 22.83
CA GLY A 304 -24.34 13.29 23.23
C GLY A 304 -24.01 14.64 22.61
N ASN A 305 -22.97 14.75 21.78
CA ASN A 305 -22.59 15.98 21.09
C ASN A 305 -22.89 15.88 19.59
N GLU A 306 -23.34 16.97 18.98
CA GLU A 306 -23.61 17.03 17.54
C GLU A 306 -22.40 17.52 16.76
N TYR A 307 -22.03 16.76 15.73
CA TYR A 307 -20.94 17.10 14.82
C TYR A 307 -21.46 17.08 13.39
N THR A 308 -21.02 18.01 12.55
CA THR A 308 -21.15 17.86 11.10
C THR A 308 -20.33 16.66 10.63
N ARG A 309 -20.67 16.09 9.48
CA ARG A 309 -19.87 15.01 8.88
C ARG A 309 -18.43 15.41 8.63
N TYR A 310 -18.17 16.66 8.24
CA TYR A 310 -16.80 17.20 8.16
C TYR A 310 -16.08 17.16 9.50
N GLU A 311 -16.73 17.63 10.58
CA GLU A 311 -16.16 17.59 11.93
C GLU A 311 -15.92 16.16 12.41
N CYS A 312 -16.76 15.20 12.03
CA CYS A 312 -16.52 13.78 12.27
C CYS A 312 -15.22 13.30 11.59
N THR A 313 -14.90 13.78 10.38
CA THR A 313 -13.58 13.46 9.77
C THR A 313 -12.41 14.05 10.57
N GLN A 314 -12.59 15.21 11.22
CA GLN A 314 -11.56 15.81 12.06
C GLN A 314 -11.42 15.05 13.38
N LEU A 315 -12.53 14.61 13.97
CA LEU A 315 -12.54 13.73 15.14
C LEU A 315 -11.83 12.41 14.83
N GLN A 316 -12.15 11.79 13.69
CA GLN A 316 -11.49 10.58 13.20
C GLN A 316 -9.96 10.79 13.09
N ARG A 317 -9.49 11.90 12.50
CA ARG A 317 -8.05 12.23 12.40
C ARG A 317 -7.38 12.44 13.75
N LYS A 318 -8.07 13.09 14.71
CA LYS A 318 -7.56 13.25 16.08
C LYS A 318 -7.35 11.89 16.73
N MET A 319 -8.32 10.98 16.58
CA MET A 319 -8.23 9.61 17.11
C MET A 319 -7.15 8.78 16.40
N GLU A 320 -7.01 8.90 15.08
CA GLU A 320 -5.93 8.27 14.32
C GLU A 320 -4.55 8.69 14.84
N THR A 321 -4.41 9.98 15.18
CA THR A 321 -3.20 10.55 15.78
C THR A 321 -2.96 10.00 17.17
N SER A 322 -3.98 10.00 18.04
CA SER A 322 -3.88 9.43 19.39
C SER A 322 -3.53 7.93 19.37
N LEU A 323 -4.09 7.16 18.44
CA LEU A 323 -3.78 5.74 18.24
C LEU A 323 -2.33 5.54 17.81
N ARG A 324 -1.83 6.37 16.89
CA ARG A 324 -0.43 6.32 16.46
C ARG A 324 0.50 6.59 17.64
N TYR A 325 0.20 7.61 18.44
CA TYR A 325 1.01 7.99 19.60
C TYR A 325 1.03 6.88 20.65
N ALA A 326 -0.13 6.32 21.01
CA ALA A 326 -0.21 5.22 21.97
C ALA A 326 0.58 3.98 21.50
N ARG A 327 0.63 3.72 20.18
CA ARG A 327 1.43 2.63 19.59
C ARG A 327 2.94 2.91 19.62
N GLU A 328 3.36 4.16 19.44
CA GLU A 328 4.77 4.56 19.55
C GLU A 328 5.24 4.52 21.01
N GLU A 329 4.45 5.07 21.93
CA GLU A 329 4.65 4.96 23.39
C GLU A 329 4.89 3.49 23.77
N LYS A 330 4.02 2.57 23.33
CA LYS A 330 4.17 1.13 23.58
C LYS A 330 5.51 0.56 23.09
N GLN A 331 6.02 0.99 21.93
CA GLN A 331 7.31 0.51 21.43
C GLN A 331 8.48 1.06 22.24
N LEU A 332 8.41 2.31 22.67
CA LEU A 332 9.43 2.92 23.51
C LEU A 332 9.46 2.28 24.91
N TYR A 333 8.30 2.02 25.52
CA TYR A 333 8.22 1.31 26.80
C TYR A 333 8.76 -0.13 26.71
N ARG A 334 8.57 -0.80 25.57
CA ARG A 334 9.21 -2.10 25.31
C ARG A 334 10.73 -2.02 25.23
N ALA A 335 11.27 -0.93 24.67
CA ALA A 335 12.71 -0.76 24.53
C ALA A 335 13.43 -0.59 25.89
N ILE A 336 12.72 -0.09 26.91
CA ILE A 336 13.23 0.05 28.28
C ILE A 336 12.75 -1.08 29.23
N ASP A 337 12.14 -2.14 28.69
CA ASP A 337 11.56 -3.27 29.43
C ASP A 337 10.57 -2.89 30.56
N ASP A 338 9.84 -1.78 30.39
CA ASP A 338 8.85 -1.32 31.37
C ASP A 338 7.47 -1.99 31.12
N LYS A 339 7.29 -3.15 31.75
CA LYS A 339 6.11 -4.02 31.54
C LYS A 339 4.78 -3.35 31.95
N ASP A 340 4.79 -2.52 32.98
CA ASP A 340 3.59 -1.84 33.47
C ASP A 340 3.12 -0.76 32.49
N LEU A 341 4.06 0.05 31.97
CA LEU A 341 3.74 1.04 30.95
C LEU A 341 3.35 0.39 29.62
N VAL A 342 3.93 -0.76 29.27
CA VAL A 342 3.50 -1.54 28.10
C VAL A 342 2.07 -2.03 28.25
N ARG A 343 1.67 -2.51 29.44
CA ARG A 343 0.30 -2.93 29.74
C ARG A 343 -0.67 -1.75 29.64
N SER A 344 -0.34 -0.63 30.28
CA SER A 344 -1.13 0.60 30.25
C SER A 344 -1.32 1.13 28.82
N ALA A 345 -0.26 1.21 28.03
CA ALA A 345 -0.33 1.62 26.62
C ALA A 345 -1.16 0.62 25.78
N THR A 346 -1.12 -0.67 26.09
CA THR A 346 -1.94 -1.69 25.41
C THR A 346 -3.43 -1.50 25.66
N GLU A 347 -3.83 -1.24 26.90
CA GLU A 347 -5.23 -0.93 27.23
C GLU A 347 -5.68 0.39 26.58
N LYS A 348 -4.84 1.43 26.62
CA LYS A 348 -5.10 2.70 25.92
C LYS A 348 -5.33 2.50 24.42
N ILE A 349 -4.51 1.68 23.75
CA ILE A 349 -4.70 1.33 22.34
C ILE A 349 -6.03 0.61 22.11
N ARG A 350 -6.40 -0.33 23.00
CA ARG A 350 -7.66 -1.08 22.88
C ARG A 350 -8.86 -0.14 22.98
N LEU A 351 -8.92 0.70 24.01
CA LEU A 351 -10.00 1.67 24.22
C LEU A 351 -10.10 2.66 23.06
N LEU A 352 -8.97 3.24 22.63
CA LEU A 352 -8.95 4.16 21.50
C LEU A 352 -9.35 3.49 20.18
N SER A 353 -8.99 2.21 19.98
CA SER A 353 -9.32 1.48 18.75
C SER A 353 -10.80 1.19 18.68
N ASN A 354 -11.41 0.74 19.80
CA ASN A 354 -12.85 0.52 19.89
C ASN A 354 -13.60 1.83 19.65
N LYS A 355 -13.17 2.91 20.30
CA LYS A 355 -13.80 4.21 20.12
C LYS A 355 -13.68 4.69 18.67
N TYR A 356 -12.53 4.49 18.04
CA TYR A 356 -12.28 4.89 16.66
C TYR A 356 -13.22 4.17 15.68
N VAL A 357 -13.43 2.88 15.89
CA VAL A 357 -14.39 2.08 15.10
C VAL A 357 -15.81 2.61 15.33
N GLU A 358 -16.23 2.77 16.58
CA GLU A 358 -17.57 3.28 16.93
C GLU A 358 -17.84 4.66 16.30
N VAL A 359 -16.91 5.60 16.43
CA VAL A 359 -17.02 6.95 15.85
C VAL A 359 -17.07 6.89 14.33
N SER A 360 -16.26 6.02 13.70
CA SER A 360 -16.24 5.88 12.24
C SER A 360 -17.53 5.27 11.72
N GLU A 361 -18.08 4.26 12.41
CA GLU A 361 -19.35 3.62 12.08
C GLU A 361 -20.53 4.58 12.23
N LYS A 362 -20.65 5.27 13.38
CA LYS A 362 -21.68 6.29 13.60
C LYS A 362 -21.61 7.41 12.58
N ALA A 363 -20.40 7.80 12.17
CA ALA A 363 -20.19 8.85 11.17
C ALA A 363 -20.30 8.36 9.72
N GLY A 364 -20.53 7.07 9.46
CA GLY A 364 -20.52 6.48 8.12
C GLY A 364 -19.19 6.71 7.37
N LEU A 365 -18.07 6.78 8.09
CA LEU A 365 -16.74 7.03 7.53
C LEU A 365 -15.93 5.73 7.45
N PRO A 366 -15.18 5.49 6.34
CA PRO A 366 -14.32 4.33 6.26
C PRO A 366 -13.17 4.44 7.26
N THR A 367 -12.85 3.31 7.90
CA THR A 367 -11.65 3.22 8.75
C THR A 367 -10.39 3.12 7.89
N ARG A 368 -9.33 3.79 8.32
CA ARG A 368 -8.06 3.94 7.59
C ARG A 368 -6.91 3.37 8.41
N ALA A 369 -6.76 2.06 8.38
CA ALA A 369 -5.77 1.34 9.18
C ALA A 369 -4.34 1.86 8.93
N GLU A 370 -4.01 2.27 7.72
CA GLU A 370 -2.71 2.81 7.31
C GLU A 370 -2.32 4.10 8.03
N ARG A 371 -3.31 4.89 8.50
CA ARG A 371 -3.09 6.18 9.20
C ARG A 371 -2.83 6.02 10.69
N THR A 372 -3.20 4.87 11.24
CA THR A 372 -3.00 4.54 12.66
C THR A 372 -1.69 3.77 12.90
N ARG A 373 -1.04 3.28 11.83
CA ARG A 373 0.22 2.52 11.90
C ARG A 373 1.42 3.46 12.12
N ILE A 374 2.44 2.94 12.80
CA ILE A 374 3.69 3.64 13.12
C ILE A 374 4.75 3.34 12.04
N VAL A 375 5.76 4.20 11.87
CA VAL A 375 6.76 4.03 10.80
C VAL A 375 7.53 2.71 10.94
N SER A 376 7.88 2.30 12.16
CA SER A 376 8.54 1.01 12.40
C SER A 376 7.69 -0.20 12.01
N SER A 377 6.35 -0.10 12.07
CA SER A 377 5.46 -1.15 11.58
C SER A 377 5.29 -1.11 10.06
N LYS A 378 5.57 0.03 9.40
CA LYS A 378 5.67 0.12 7.93
C LYS A 378 7.01 -0.41 7.41
N LEU A 379 8.11 -0.16 8.12
CA LEU A 379 9.44 -0.68 7.79
C LEU A 379 9.53 -2.19 7.99
N LYS A 380 8.90 -2.73 9.04
CA LYS A 380 8.67 -4.18 9.15
C LYS A 380 7.85 -4.74 7.98
N GLY A 381 7.09 -3.90 7.26
CA GLY A 381 6.38 -4.26 6.03
C GLY A 381 7.20 -4.11 4.74
N LYS A 382 8.39 -3.50 4.79
CA LYS A 382 9.34 -3.39 3.66
C LYS A 382 10.53 -4.35 3.75
N GLY A 383 10.70 -5.06 4.88
CA GLY A 383 11.66 -6.15 5.04
C GLY A 383 11.04 -7.48 5.49
N VAL A 384 9.74 -7.52 5.76
CA VAL A 384 8.98 -8.75 6.02
C VAL A 384 7.56 -8.54 5.46
N VAL A 385 7.15 -9.43 4.58
CA VAL A 385 5.80 -9.46 3.99
C VAL A 385 4.74 -9.51 5.12
N SER A 386 4.15 -8.36 5.46
CA SER A 386 3.08 -8.27 6.46
C SER A 386 1.73 -8.55 5.80
N ARG A 387 1.32 -9.82 5.92
CA ARG A 387 -0.04 -10.40 5.89
C ARG A 387 -1.18 -9.39 5.72
N GLY A 388 -1.73 -9.35 4.50
CA GLY A 388 -3.06 -8.81 4.19
C GLY A 388 -4.16 -9.81 4.54
N LYS A 389 -5.32 -9.29 4.94
CA LYS A 389 -6.50 -9.99 5.51
C LYS A 389 -7.30 -10.86 4.54
N ASN A 390 -6.71 -11.36 3.45
CA ASN A 390 -7.25 -12.45 2.63
C ASN A 390 -6.12 -13.46 2.45
N ASP A 391 -6.13 -14.50 3.27
CA ASP A 391 -5.02 -15.44 3.48
C ASP A 391 -4.48 -16.06 2.18
N ILE A 392 -3.41 -15.48 1.64
CA ILE A 392 -2.46 -16.19 0.79
C ILE A 392 -1.28 -16.56 1.68
N ILE A 393 -1.17 -17.83 2.04
CA ILE A 393 -0.05 -18.32 2.83
C ILE A 393 1.06 -18.70 1.84
N LYS A 394 2.04 -17.81 1.66
CA LYS A 394 3.34 -18.19 1.13
C LYS A 394 4.03 -19.04 2.22
N LEU A 395 3.87 -20.35 2.14
CA LEU A 395 4.62 -21.29 2.96
C LEU A 395 6.06 -21.31 2.44
N SER A 396 7.03 -21.15 3.34
CA SER A 396 8.41 -21.47 3.00
C SER A 396 8.52 -22.96 2.66
N ILE A 397 9.56 -23.36 1.91
CA ILE A 397 9.79 -24.79 1.60
C ILE A 397 9.90 -25.61 2.90
N GLU A 398 10.48 -25.03 3.95
CA GLU A 398 10.58 -25.64 5.29
C GLU A 398 9.21 -25.81 5.95
N ASP A 399 8.34 -24.79 5.88
CA ASP A 399 6.97 -24.88 6.39
C ASP A 399 6.14 -25.89 5.61
N GLU A 400 6.30 -25.99 4.27
CA GLU A 400 5.64 -27.01 3.46
C GLU A 400 6.03 -28.43 3.91
N ASN A 401 7.33 -28.65 4.16
CA ASN A 401 7.85 -29.95 4.60
C ASN A 401 7.42 -30.30 6.03
N ARG A 402 7.14 -29.31 6.88
CA ARG A 402 6.58 -29.53 8.22
C ARG A 402 5.08 -29.82 8.15
N ILE A 403 4.33 -29.00 7.41
CA ILE A 403 2.86 -29.07 7.31
C ILE A 403 2.41 -30.34 6.59
N MET A 404 3.17 -30.86 5.62
CA MET A 404 2.77 -32.08 4.90
C MET A 404 2.58 -33.30 5.80
N LYS A 405 3.17 -33.30 7.01
CA LYS A 405 3.10 -34.41 7.98
C LYS A 405 1.97 -34.25 9.00
N TYR A 406 1.30 -33.11 9.04
CA TYR A 406 0.22 -32.83 9.98
C TYR A 406 -1.08 -33.46 9.53
N ASP A 407 -1.86 -33.92 10.51
CA ASP A 407 -3.20 -34.45 10.25
C ASP A 407 -4.14 -33.35 9.74
N PHE A 408 -5.21 -33.75 9.07
CA PHE A 408 -6.16 -32.79 8.49
C PHE A 408 -6.75 -31.80 9.50
N SER A 409 -6.98 -32.23 10.74
CA SER A 409 -7.50 -31.38 11.83
C SER A 409 -6.53 -30.23 12.19
N GLU A 410 -5.23 -30.48 12.12
CA GLU A 410 -4.18 -29.50 12.43
C GLU A 410 -3.99 -28.48 11.29
N VAL A 411 -4.31 -28.91 10.06
CA VAL A 411 -4.24 -28.08 8.84
C VAL A 411 -5.58 -27.50 8.43
N GLU A 412 -6.66 -27.74 9.19
CA GLU A 412 -8.00 -27.25 8.86
C GLU A 412 -8.07 -25.73 8.75
N LYS A 413 -7.27 -25.01 9.54
CA LYS A 413 -7.09 -23.54 9.46
C LYS A 413 -6.59 -23.05 8.09
N TYR A 414 -6.05 -23.95 7.27
CA TYR A 414 -5.50 -23.69 5.93
C TYR A 414 -6.46 -24.04 4.78
N LYS A 415 -7.71 -24.43 5.07
CA LYS A 415 -8.76 -24.62 4.05
C LYS A 415 -8.85 -23.39 3.13
N GLY A 416 -8.78 -23.62 1.82
CA GLY A 416 -8.83 -22.60 0.79
C GLY A 416 -7.60 -21.68 0.68
N LYS A 417 -6.47 -22.03 1.32
CA LYS A 417 -5.33 -21.10 1.50
C LYS A 417 -3.98 -21.66 1.06
N MET A 418 -3.86 -22.96 0.85
CA MET A 418 -2.59 -23.60 0.50
C MET A 418 -2.30 -23.51 -1.00
N ASN A 419 -1.04 -23.25 -1.35
CA ASN A 419 -0.57 -23.30 -2.74
C ASN A 419 -0.61 -24.75 -3.28
N ASP A 420 -0.66 -24.90 -4.60
CA ASP A 420 -0.84 -26.22 -5.25
C ASP A 420 0.28 -27.21 -4.91
N ARG A 421 1.51 -26.73 -4.74
CA ARG A 421 2.67 -27.55 -4.38
C ARG A 421 2.55 -28.10 -2.95
N ALA A 422 2.19 -27.26 -1.99
CA ALA A 422 2.00 -27.62 -0.59
C ALA A 422 0.83 -28.60 -0.42
N VAL A 423 -0.30 -28.33 -1.09
CA VAL A 423 -1.43 -29.28 -1.13
C VAL A 423 -1.00 -30.61 -1.70
N ARG A 424 -0.22 -30.59 -2.79
CA ARG A 424 0.24 -31.81 -3.44
C ARG A 424 1.23 -32.60 -2.59
N LYS A 425 2.13 -31.94 -1.86
CA LYS A 425 3.03 -32.57 -0.88
C LYS A 425 2.25 -33.25 0.24
N TRP A 426 1.28 -32.54 0.83
CA TRP A 426 0.41 -33.09 1.87
C TRP A 426 -0.34 -34.33 1.35
N TYR A 427 -0.97 -34.22 0.18
CA TYR A 427 -1.69 -35.32 -0.45
C TYR A 427 -0.79 -36.53 -0.74
N LYS A 428 0.41 -36.31 -1.30
CA LYS A 428 1.38 -37.37 -1.60
C LYS A 428 1.84 -38.09 -0.33
N TYR A 429 2.21 -37.34 0.70
CA TYR A 429 2.64 -37.91 1.98
C TYR A 429 1.54 -38.79 2.60
N HIS A 430 0.29 -38.32 2.62
CA HIS A 430 -0.82 -39.07 3.23
C HIS A 430 -1.21 -40.32 2.42
N ASP A 431 -1.19 -40.26 1.09
CA ASP A 431 -1.40 -41.45 0.25
C ASP A 431 -0.29 -42.50 0.47
N GLU A 432 0.97 -42.07 0.65
CA GLU A 432 2.09 -42.97 0.98
C GLU A 432 1.92 -43.67 2.34
N GLN A 433 1.20 -43.05 3.30
CA GLN A 433 0.94 -43.63 4.63
C GLN A 433 -0.26 -44.60 4.68
N ILE A 434 -1.08 -44.71 3.63
CA ILE A 434 -2.26 -45.60 3.60
C ILE A 434 -1.95 -47.03 4.08
N PRO A 435 -0.82 -47.69 3.70
CA PRO A 435 -0.51 -49.05 4.15
C PRO A 435 -0.29 -49.20 5.66
N ASN A 436 -0.09 -48.09 6.37
CA ASN A 436 0.06 -48.02 7.83
C ASN A 436 -1.28 -47.76 8.54
N MET A 437 -2.33 -47.38 7.79
CA MET A 437 -3.65 -47.01 8.31
C MET A 437 -4.71 -48.10 8.09
N ILE A 438 -4.42 -49.09 7.23
CA ILE A 438 -5.32 -50.20 6.93
C ILE A 438 -5.10 -51.38 7.87
N ASP A 439 -6.16 -52.13 8.11
CA ASP A 439 -6.13 -53.32 8.96
C ASP A 439 -5.66 -54.53 8.14
N ARG A 440 -4.40 -54.94 8.35
CA ARG A 440 -3.77 -56.05 7.62
C ARG A 440 -4.30 -57.43 8.01
N SER A 441 -5.09 -57.53 9.08
CA SER A 441 -5.71 -58.79 9.51
C SER A 441 -6.92 -59.18 8.65
N LYS A 442 -7.48 -58.21 7.91
CA LYS A 442 -8.66 -58.38 7.06
C LYS A 442 -8.35 -59.00 5.71
N SER A 443 -9.40 -59.40 4.98
CA SER A 443 -9.25 -59.91 3.61
C SER A 443 -8.62 -58.87 2.69
N ILE A 444 -7.96 -59.31 1.61
CA ILE A 444 -7.34 -58.41 0.61
C ILE A 444 -8.39 -57.46 -0.01
N GLU A 445 -9.63 -57.92 -0.16
CA GLU A 445 -10.72 -57.10 -0.67
C GLU A 445 -11.13 -56.00 0.32
N GLU A 446 -11.23 -56.32 1.60
CA GLU A 446 -11.50 -55.32 2.64
C GLU A 446 -10.35 -54.34 2.83
N GLN A 447 -9.11 -54.80 2.75
CA GLN A 447 -7.92 -53.92 2.75
C GLN A 447 -7.95 -52.97 1.55
N ALA A 448 -8.28 -53.46 0.35
CA ALA A 448 -8.39 -52.64 -0.84
C ALA A 448 -9.56 -51.63 -0.75
N ARG A 449 -10.66 -52.02 -0.10
CA ARG A 449 -11.80 -51.13 0.18
C ARG A 449 -11.39 -49.99 1.13
N GLN A 450 -10.74 -50.32 2.25
CA GLN A 450 -10.21 -49.33 3.19
C GLN A 450 -9.20 -48.38 2.53
N ALA A 451 -8.28 -48.92 1.73
CA ALA A 451 -7.30 -48.12 1.01
C ALA A 451 -7.96 -47.16 -0.01
N CYS A 452 -9.00 -47.63 -0.71
CA CYS A 452 -9.77 -46.80 -1.65
C CYS A 452 -10.51 -45.66 -0.92
N GLU A 453 -11.11 -45.94 0.22
CA GLU A 453 -11.82 -44.95 1.04
C GLU A 453 -10.87 -43.90 1.62
N LEU A 454 -9.73 -44.32 2.19
CA LEU A 454 -8.70 -43.41 2.70
C LEU A 454 -8.17 -42.49 1.60
N ARG A 455 -7.88 -43.03 0.41
CA ARG A 455 -7.42 -42.23 -0.71
C ARG A 455 -8.46 -41.21 -1.18
N ASN A 456 -9.73 -41.60 -1.26
CA ASN A 456 -10.80 -40.66 -1.59
C ASN A 456 -10.94 -39.57 -0.52
N LYS A 457 -10.79 -39.92 0.76
CA LYS A 457 -10.76 -38.97 1.87
C LYS A 457 -9.61 -37.99 1.74
N HIS A 458 -8.37 -38.46 1.54
CA HIS A 458 -7.20 -37.60 1.35
C HIS A 458 -7.35 -36.69 0.14
N ARG A 459 -7.94 -37.18 -0.96
CA ARG A 459 -8.19 -36.36 -2.15
C ARG A 459 -9.18 -35.24 -1.87
N THR A 460 -10.29 -35.52 -1.19
CA THR A 460 -11.26 -34.48 -0.80
C THR A 460 -10.62 -33.45 0.13
N GLN A 461 -9.87 -33.92 1.13
CA GLN A 461 -9.15 -33.06 2.08
C GLN A 461 -8.13 -32.17 1.37
N ALA A 462 -7.35 -32.72 0.44
CA ALA A 462 -6.41 -31.95 -0.36
C ALA A 462 -7.12 -30.86 -1.19
N ARG A 463 -8.27 -31.20 -1.81
CA ARG A 463 -9.09 -30.23 -2.56
C ARG A 463 -9.63 -29.11 -1.68
N ASP A 464 -10.03 -29.41 -0.45
CA ASP A 464 -10.48 -28.39 0.51
C ASP A 464 -9.35 -27.42 0.91
N LEU A 465 -8.10 -27.87 0.89
CA LEU A 465 -6.93 -27.04 1.20
C LEU A 465 -6.52 -26.12 0.02
N MET A 466 -6.92 -26.44 -1.22
CA MET A 466 -6.51 -25.69 -2.42
C MET A 466 -6.91 -24.23 -2.38
N ARG A 467 -5.94 -23.33 -2.58
CA ARG A 467 -6.21 -21.90 -2.77
C ARG A 467 -6.98 -21.63 -4.06
N ASN A 468 -6.62 -22.30 -5.16
CA ASN A 468 -7.29 -22.11 -6.44
C ASN A 468 -8.64 -22.85 -6.46
N GLN A 469 -9.71 -22.16 -6.05
CA GLN A 469 -11.06 -22.73 -5.98
C GLN A 469 -11.66 -23.03 -7.35
N GLU A 470 -11.24 -22.34 -8.42
CA GLU A 470 -11.66 -22.66 -9.78
C GLU A 470 -11.04 -23.97 -10.26
N ALA A 471 -9.74 -24.16 -10.04
CA ALA A 471 -9.06 -25.42 -10.32
C ALA A 471 -9.63 -26.57 -9.48
N ARG A 472 -9.96 -26.33 -8.21
CA ARG A 472 -10.68 -27.31 -7.38
C ARG A 472 -12.01 -27.74 -8.01
N LYS A 473 -12.88 -26.78 -8.37
CA LYS A 473 -14.17 -27.06 -9.02
C LYS A 473 -14.00 -27.83 -10.33
N ALA A 474 -13.01 -27.47 -11.14
CA ALA A 474 -12.70 -28.18 -12.37
C ALA A 474 -12.28 -29.64 -12.09
N LEU A 475 -11.45 -29.88 -11.07
CA LEU A 475 -11.03 -31.22 -10.65
C LEU A 475 -12.17 -32.07 -10.07
N ASP A 476 -13.13 -31.45 -9.39
CA ASP A 476 -14.32 -32.14 -8.87
C ASP A 476 -15.19 -32.68 -10.03
N ILE A 477 -15.23 -31.95 -11.16
CA ILE A 477 -15.95 -32.36 -12.38
C ILE A 477 -15.14 -33.38 -13.20
N SER A 478 -13.86 -33.09 -13.48
CA SER A 478 -13.03 -33.92 -14.37
C SER A 478 -12.61 -35.25 -13.74
N ASP A 479 -12.41 -35.25 -12.41
CA ASP A 479 -11.86 -36.37 -11.66
C ASP A 479 -12.69 -36.64 -10.38
N PRO A 480 -13.92 -37.17 -10.48
CA PRO A 480 -14.76 -37.44 -9.31
C PRO A 480 -14.23 -38.58 -8.41
N ASN A 481 -14.70 -38.62 -7.16
CA ASN A 481 -14.49 -39.75 -6.25
C ASN A 481 -15.24 -40.99 -6.76
N LYS A 482 -14.51 -42.07 -7.06
CA LYS A 482 -15.09 -43.37 -7.42
C LYS A 482 -15.16 -44.23 -6.17
N SER A 483 -16.30 -44.86 -5.93
CA SER A 483 -16.43 -45.91 -4.93
C SER A 483 -15.53 -47.11 -5.27
N PHE A 484 -15.30 -47.98 -4.28
CA PHE A 484 -14.53 -49.21 -4.49
C PHE A 484 -15.11 -50.05 -5.65
N GLU A 485 -16.43 -50.24 -5.69
CA GLU A 485 -17.10 -51.03 -6.74
C GLU A 485 -16.97 -50.39 -8.13
N GLU A 486 -17.08 -49.06 -8.23
CA GLU A 486 -16.90 -48.36 -9.50
C GLU A 486 -15.45 -48.41 -9.98
N LEU A 487 -14.48 -48.28 -9.06
CA LEU A 487 -13.06 -48.37 -9.38
C LEU A 487 -12.66 -49.79 -9.79
N LEU A 488 -13.24 -50.80 -9.13
CA LEU A 488 -13.06 -52.21 -9.45
C LEU A 488 -13.58 -52.52 -10.85
N LYS A 489 -14.83 -52.15 -11.15
CA LYS A 489 -15.43 -52.28 -12.50
C LYS A 489 -14.59 -51.57 -13.56
N TYR A 490 -14.12 -50.36 -13.27
CA TYR A 490 -13.26 -49.59 -14.17
C TYR A 490 -11.94 -50.30 -14.46
N LYS A 491 -11.24 -50.82 -13.43
CA LYS A 491 -9.97 -51.53 -13.63
C LYS A 491 -10.14 -52.86 -14.33
N MET A 492 -11.21 -53.62 -14.03
CA MET A 492 -11.52 -54.86 -14.74
C MET A 492 -11.78 -54.60 -16.22
N LYS A 493 -12.52 -53.54 -16.57
CA LYS A 493 -12.83 -53.18 -17.96
C LYS A 493 -11.63 -52.61 -18.72
N GLU A 494 -11.01 -51.55 -18.20
CA GLU A 494 -9.99 -50.78 -18.93
C GLU A 494 -8.61 -51.46 -18.92
N LYS A 495 -8.26 -52.15 -17.83
CA LYS A 495 -6.98 -52.88 -17.73
C LYS A 495 -7.12 -54.39 -18.02
N LYS A 496 -8.33 -54.87 -18.35
CA LYS A 496 -8.63 -56.29 -18.60
C LYS A 496 -8.16 -57.23 -17.47
N LEU A 497 -8.27 -56.76 -16.22
CA LEU A 497 -7.85 -57.51 -15.03
C LEU A 497 -8.97 -58.40 -14.50
N THR A 498 -8.61 -59.53 -13.88
CA THR A 498 -9.54 -60.33 -13.08
C THR A 498 -10.00 -59.55 -11.84
N ARG A 499 -11.08 -59.98 -11.17
CA ARG A 499 -11.54 -59.30 -9.93
C ARG A 499 -10.43 -59.28 -8.87
N GLU A 500 -9.74 -60.40 -8.69
CA GLU A 500 -8.65 -60.52 -7.71
C GLU A 500 -7.46 -59.61 -8.05
N ASP A 501 -7.04 -59.60 -9.32
CA ASP A 501 -5.92 -58.75 -9.76
C ASP A 501 -6.30 -57.26 -9.72
N ALA A 502 -7.55 -56.93 -10.05
CA ALA A 502 -8.06 -55.58 -9.92
C ALA A 502 -8.09 -55.12 -8.46
N THR A 503 -8.48 -56.00 -7.52
CA THR A 503 -8.44 -55.73 -6.07
C THR A 503 -7.02 -55.49 -5.58
N LYS A 504 -6.06 -56.33 -5.98
CA LYS A 504 -4.63 -56.13 -5.66
C LYS A 504 -4.09 -54.83 -6.28
N ASP A 505 -4.46 -54.51 -7.52
CA ASP A 505 -4.06 -53.27 -8.19
C ASP A 505 -4.67 -52.03 -7.50
N ILE A 506 -5.90 -52.09 -6.97
CA ILE A 506 -6.47 -50.99 -6.16
C ILE A 506 -5.62 -50.76 -4.93
N LEU A 507 -5.30 -51.82 -4.17
CA LEU A 507 -4.49 -51.74 -2.97
C LEU A 507 -3.10 -51.14 -3.25
N LEU A 508 -2.45 -51.58 -4.33
CA LEU A 508 -1.11 -51.16 -4.72
C LEU A 508 -1.07 -49.74 -5.32
N THR A 509 -2.14 -49.33 -6.00
CA THR A 509 -2.23 -47.98 -6.61
C THR A 509 -2.82 -46.93 -5.69
N ALA A 510 -3.34 -47.32 -4.51
CA ALA A 510 -3.87 -46.39 -3.53
C ALA A 510 -2.81 -45.41 -3.02
N THR A 511 -1.56 -45.85 -2.93
CA THR A 511 -0.41 -45.03 -2.49
C THR A 511 0.20 -44.19 -3.60
N LYS A 512 -0.22 -44.40 -4.85
CA LYS A 512 0.40 -43.77 -6.01
C LYS A 512 -0.33 -42.49 -6.39
N THR A 513 0.44 -41.42 -6.53
CA THR A 513 -0.04 -40.13 -7.05
C THR A 513 0.35 -39.97 -8.54
N ARG A 514 -0.36 -39.11 -9.28
CA ARG A 514 -0.09 -38.85 -10.71
C ARG A 514 1.29 -38.21 -10.92
N LYS A 515 2.22 -38.94 -11.55
CA LYS A 515 3.60 -38.49 -11.82
C LYS A 515 3.69 -37.19 -12.60
N SER A 516 2.88 -37.01 -13.65
CA SER A 516 2.87 -35.78 -14.46
C SER A 516 2.57 -34.52 -13.64
N VAL A 517 1.68 -34.64 -12.66
CA VAL A 517 1.34 -33.54 -11.74
C VAL A 517 2.46 -33.32 -10.73
N ASN A 518 3.13 -34.39 -10.26
CA ASN A 518 4.26 -34.29 -9.34
C ASN A 518 5.45 -33.57 -10.00
N LYS A 519 5.76 -33.90 -11.26
CA LYS A 519 6.81 -33.25 -12.05
C LYS A 519 6.50 -31.77 -12.31
N LYS A 520 5.26 -31.46 -12.73
CA LYS A 520 4.81 -30.06 -12.95
C LYS A 520 4.96 -29.18 -11.70
N LEU A 521 4.86 -29.78 -10.50
CA LEU A 521 4.96 -29.07 -9.22
C LEU A 521 6.35 -29.20 -8.55
N GLY A 522 7.35 -29.77 -9.25
CA GLY A 522 8.71 -29.91 -8.74
C GLY A 522 8.81 -30.77 -7.47
N LEU A 523 8.09 -31.91 -7.45
CA LEU A 523 8.10 -32.90 -6.36
C LEU A 523 8.78 -34.23 -6.75
N GLU A 524 9.11 -34.40 -8.02
CA GLU A 524 9.82 -35.53 -8.64
C GLU A 524 10.61 -34.96 -9.83
N ASP A 525 11.80 -35.52 -10.09
CA ASP A 525 12.70 -35.13 -11.18
C ASP A 525 12.21 -35.60 -12.57
#